data_AF-A0A846T519-F1
#
_entry.id   AF-A0A846T519-F1
#
_cell.length_a   1.000
_cell.length_b   1.000
_cell.length_c   1.000
_cell.angle_alpha   90.00
_cell.angle_beta   90.00
_cell.angle_gamma   90.00
#
_symmetry.space_group_name_H-M   'P 1'
#
loop_
_entity.id
_entity.type
_entity.pdbx_description
1 polymer ?
#
loop_
_entity_poly.entity_id
_entity_poly.type
_entity_poly.pdbx_seq_one_letter_code
_entity_poly.pdbx_strand_id
1 'polypeptide(L)'
;MAGVPDTESRKQIFKVHMARMSLAKDVDLDELVRRTEGYVGADIEAVCREAAILCLRADMAATDVSMRFFEDALQKVQASVNKEIEETYAEFERRFRQARSAEMRGPAELLRLSFI
;
A
#
# COMPACT_ATOMS: atom_id res chain seq x y z
N MET A 1 -1.62 -1.77 13.35
CA MET A 1 -1.24 -2.07 11.96
C MET A 1 -1.33 -0.76 11.21
N ALA A 2 -0.29 -0.33 10.50
CA ALA A 2 -0.41 0.87 9.66
C ALA A 2 -1.42 0.54 8.55
N GLY A 3 -2.47 1.36 8.41
CA GLY A 3 -3.49 1.16 7.38
C GLY A 3 -2.95 1.34 5.95
N VAL A 4 -3.79 1.04 4.96
CA VAL A 4 -3.48 1.31 3.54
C VAL A 4 -3.19 2.80 3.38
N PRO A 5 -2.08 3.20 2.73
CA PRO A 5 -1.74 4.61 2.56
C PRO A 5 -2.78 5.34 1.70
N ASP A 6 -3.23 6.50 2.21
CA ASP A 6 -4.05 7.42 1.43
C ASP A 6 -3.22 8.15 0.34
N THR A 7 -3.91 8.94 -0.49
CA THR A 7 -3.32 9.70 -1.59
C THR A 7 -2.12 10.57 -1.15
N GLU A 8 -2.25 11.29 -0.03
CA GLU A 8 -1.19 12.15 0.48
C GLU A 8 -0.01 11.34 1.01
N SER A 9 -0.27 10.24 1.72
CA SER A 9 0.74 9.31 2.19
C SER A 9 1.53 8.70 1.03
N ARG A 10 0.85 8.24 -0.03
CA ARG A 10 1.51 7.75 -1.25
C ARG A 10 2.35 8.82 -1.92
N LYS A 11 1.87 10.07 -1.98
CA LYS A 11 2.64 11.21 -2.49
C LYS A 11 3.94 11.43 -1.72
N GLN A 12 3.91 11.31 -0.39
CA GLN A 12 5.12 11.42 0.43
C GLN A 12 6.07 10.23 0.21
N ILE A 13 5.53 9.01 0.09
CA ILE A 13 6.34 7.82 -0.20
C ILE A 13 7.06 7.99 -1.54
N PHE A 14 6.35 8.40 -2.59
CA PHE A 14 6.97 8.71 -3.88
C PHE A 14 8.08 9.75 -3.74
N LYS A 15 7.84 10.87 -3.04
CA LYS A 15 8.86 11.90 -2.82
C LYS A 15 10.11 11.34 -2.14
N VAL A 16 9.97 10.47 -1.15
CA VAL A 16 11.11 9.83 -0.46
C VAL A 16 11.94 8.99 -1.44
N HIS A 17 11.29 8.13 -2.24
CA HIS A 17 12.00 7.26 -3.17
C HIS A 17 12.57 8.02 -4.38
N MET A 18 11.90 9.09 -4.81
CA MET A 18 12.34 9.97 -5.90
C MET A 18 13.41 10.97 -5.49
N ALA A 19 13.60 11.26 -4.20
CA ALA A 19 14.55 12.27 -3.74
C ALA A 19 16.00 12.03 -4.16
N ARG A 20 16.35 10.78 -4.51
CA ARG A 20 17.68 10.38 -4.98
C ARG A 20 17.74 10.09 -6.49
N MET A 21 16.63 10.29 -7.21
CA MET A 21 16.55 10.07 -8.64
C MET A 21 16.68 11.40 -9.37
N SER A 22 17.45 11.40 -10.46
CA SER A 22 17.36 12.45 -11.47
C SER A 22 16.15 12.16 -12.34
N LEU A 23 15.18 13.07 -12.35
CA LEU A 23 13.91 12.93 -13.04
C LEU A 23 13.86 13.89 -14.22
N ALA A 24 13.37 13.40 -15.36
CA ALA A 24 13.09 14.27 -16.48
C ALA A 24 11.87 15.16 -16.20
N LYS A 25 11.76 16.26 -16.93
CA LYS A 25 10.72 17.30 -16.72
C LYS A 25 9.30 16.82 -16.99
N ASP A 26 9.14 15.70 -17.68
CA ASP A 26 7.85 15.11 -18.04
C ASP A 26 7.26 14.23 -16.93
N VAL A 27 7.99 13.98 -15.84
CA VAL A 27 7.52 13.15 -14.73
C VAL A 27 6.43 13.89 -13.93
N ASP A 28 5.19 13.40 -14.01
CA ASP A 28 4.04 13.89 -13.25
C ASP A 28 3.80 13.03 -12.00
N LEU A 29 4.19 13.55 -10.84
CA LEU A 29 3.98 12.90 -9.55
C LEU A 29 2.49 12.71 -9.21
N ASP A 30 1.64 13.67 -9.56
CA ASP A 30 0.21 13.58 -9.22
C ASP A 30 -0.48 12.49 -10.06
N GLU A 31 -0.02 12.28 -11.30
CA GLU A 31 -0.46 11.15 -12.13
C GLU A 31 -0.03 9.80 -11.53
N LEU A 32 1.22 9.68 -11.09
CA LEU A 32 1.69 8.45 -10.44
C LEU A 32 0.88 8.13 -9.18
N VAL A 33 0.54 9.14 -8.37
CA VAL A 33 -0.28 8.98 -7.17
C VAL A 33 -1.73 8.56 -7.48
N ARG A 34 -2.32 9.10 -8.56
CA ARG A 34 -3.67 8.70 -9.04
C ARG A 34 -3.70 7.24 -9.48
N ARG A 35 -2.64 6.76 -10.15
CA ARG A 35 -2.57 5.41 -10.70
C ARG A 35 -2.18 4.31 -9.70
N THR A 36 -1.89 4.68 -8.46
CA THR A 36 -1.36 3.75 -7.43
C THR A 36 -2.31 3.55 -6.26
N GLU A 37 -3.61 3.63 -6.49
CA GLU A 37 -4.59 3.21 -5.49
C GLU A 37 -4.36 1.72 -5.10
N GLY A 38 -4.41 1.43 -3.79
CA GLY A 38 -4.10 0.10 -3.25
C GLY A 38 -2.60 -0.22 -3.09
N TYR A 39 -1.70 0.65 -3.55
CA TYR A 39 -0.26 0.44 -3.38
C TYR A 39 0.16 0.76 -1.95
N VAL A 40 1.00 -0.11 -1.39
CA VAL A 40 1.72 0.15 -0.13
C VAL A 40 3.13 0.68 -0.41
N GLY A 41 3.87 1.03 0.65
CA GLY A 41 5.22 1.57 0.51
C GLY A 41 6.16 0.71 -0.33
N ALA A 42 6.14 -0.61 -0.12
CA ALA A 42 6.96 -1.55 -0.88
C ALA A 42 6.62 -1.58 -2.38
N ASP A 43 5.34 -1.45 -2.74
CA ASP A 43 4.92 -1.44 -4.15
C ASP A 43 5.39 -0.15 -4.84
N ILE A 44 5.26 1.00 -4.16
CA ILE A 44 5.73 2.30 -4.69
C ILE A 44 7.26 2.30 -4.83
N GLU A 45 7.98 1.76 -3.85
CA GLU A 45 9.43 1.56 -3.97
C GLU A 45 9.77 0.71 -5.20
N ALA A 46 9.05 -0.40 -5.39
CA ALA A 46 9.27 -1.30 -6.51
C ALA A 46 9.02 -0.60 -7.86
N VAL A 47 7.98 0.24 -7.97
CA VAL A 47 7.74 1.08 -9.17
C VAL A 47 8.94 1.99 -9.46
N CYS A 48 9.40 2.75 -8.47
CA CYS A 48 10.53 3.67 -8.65
C CYS A 48 11.81 2.92 -9.06
N ARG A 49 12.07 1.78 -8.44
CA ARG A 49 13.22 0.92 -8.73
C ARG A 49 13.16 0.34 -10.15
N GLU A 50 12.02 -0.22 -10.55
CA GLU A 50 11.85 -0.79 -11.89
C GLU A 50 11.95 0.29 -12.97
N ALA A 51 11.40 1.49 -12.74
CA ALA A 51 11.54 2.63 -13.65
C ALA A 51 13.01 3.01 -13.87
N ALA A 52 13.80 3.06 -12.80
CA ALA A 52 15.25 3.33 -12.89
C ALA A 52 15.99 2.23 -13.67
N ILE A 53 15.66 0.95 -13.41
CA ILE A 53 16.28 -0.19 -14.12
C ILE A 53 15.92 -0.17 -15.61
N LEU A 54 14.65 0.11 -15.94
CA LEU A 54 14.19 0.23 -17.32
C LEU A 54 14.90 1.37 -18.06
N CYS A 55 15.11 2.50 -17.38
CA CYS A 55 15.88 3.62 -17.91
C CYS A 55 17.31 3.19 -18.28
N LEU A 56 18.03 2.61 -17.33
CA LEU A 56 19.42 2.16 -17.53
C LEU A 56 19.54 1.05 -18.59
N ARG A 57 18.54 0.17 -18.70
CA ARG A 57 18.50 -0.87 -19.75
C ARG A 57 18.28 -0.29 -21.14
N ALA A 58 17.54 0.81 -21.25
CA ALA A 58 17.32 1.49 -22.53
C ALA A 58 18.55 2.27 -22.98
N ASP A 59 19.23 2.93 -22.03
CA ASP A 59 20.48 3.65 -22.27
C ASP A 59 21.30 3.74 -20.97
N MET A 60 22.47 3.11 -20.96
CA MET A 60 23.39 3.11 -19.81
C MET A 60 24.00 4.49 -19.53
N ALA A 61 23.96 5.41 -20.48
CA ALA A 61 24.40 6.79 -20.32
C ALA A 61 23.27 7.74 -19.88
N ALA A 62 22.03 7.25 -19.74
CA ALA A 62 20.90 8.07 -19.33
C ALA A 62 21.11 8.66 -17.93
N THR A 63 20.91 9.96 -17.82
CA THR A 63 21.02 10.69 -16.55
C THR A 63 19.67 10.85 -15.87
N ASP A 64 18.58 10.90 -16.62
CA ASP A 64 17.25 11.26 -16.12
C ASP A 64 16.21 10.17 -16.43
N VAL A 65 15.41 9.81 -15.43
CA VAL A 65 14.29 8.87 -15.60
C VAL A 65 13.06 9.65 -16.06
N SER A 66 12.55 9.32 -17.25
CA SER A 66 11.36 9.92 -17.86
C SER A 66 10.07 9.20 -17.50
N MET A 67 8.93 9.86 -17.72
CA MET A 67 7.61 9.36 -17.35
C MET A 67 7.30 8.00 -17.98
N ARG A 68 7.73 7.77 -19.23
CA ARG A 68 7.54 6.49 -19.94
C ARG A 68 8.02 5.27 -19.15
N PHE A 69 9.13 5.40 -18.39
CA PHE A 69 9.67 4.28 -17.63
C PHE A 69 8.85 4.00 -16.36
N PHE A 70 8.22 5.02 -15.80
CA PHE A 70 7.23 4.82 -14.74
C PHE A 70 5.96 4.17 -15.27
N GLU A 71 5.52 4.53 -16.49
CA GLU A 71 4.38 3.88 -17.14
C GLU A 71 4.64 2.39 -17.36
N ASP A 72 5.82 2.04 -17.87
CA ASP A 72 6.26 0.66 -18.04
C ASP A 72 6.39 -0.08 -16.70
N ALA A 73 6.93 0.59 -15.67
CA ALA A 73 7.05 0.01 -14.33
C ALA A 73 5.68 -0.27 -13.70
N LEU A 74 4.70 0.62 -13.86
CA LEU A 74 3.33 0.44 -13.37
C LEU A 74 2.60 -0.73 -14.04
N GLN A 75 2.99 -1.12 -15.26
CA GLN A 75 2.46 -2.33 -15.91
C GLN A 75 3.01 -3.62 -15.29
N LYS A 76 4.20 -3.55 -14.68
CA LYS A 76 4.91 -4.72 -14.12
C LYS A 76 4.68 -4.90 -12.63
N VAL A 77 4.54 -3.80 -11.89
CA VAL A 77 4.37 -3.82 -10.44
C VAL A 77 2.89 -3.70 -10.12
N GLN A 78 2.31 -4.73 -9.51
CA GLN A 78 0.90 -4.75 -9.11
C GLN A 78 0.73 -4.25 -7.67
N ALA A 79 -0.42 -3.66 -7.37
CA ALA A 79 -0.82 -3.35 -6.00
C ALA A 79 -0.86 -4.63 -5.16
N SER A 80 -0.21 -4.63 -4.00
CA SER A 80 -0.23 -5.76 -3.07
C SER A 80 -1.53 -5.82 -2.26
N VAL A 81 -2.23 -4.69 -2.10
CA VAL A 81 -3.53 -4.63 -1.44
C VAL A 81 -4.61 -4.37 -2.49
N ASN A 82 -5.58 -5.26 -2.55
CA ASN A 82 -6.79 -5.12 -3.36
C ASN A 82 -8.05 -5.21 -2.46
N LYS A 83 -9.22 -4.96 -3.05
CA LYS A 83 -10.51 -5.02 -2.33
C LYS A 83 -10.75 -6.36 -1.63
N GLU A 84 -10.29 -7.46 -2.21
CA GLU A 84 -10.44 -8.80 -1.66
C GLU A 84 -9.64 -8.95 -0.35
N ILE A 85 -8.43 -8.40 -0.30
CA ILE A 85 -7.62 -8.36 0.92
C ILE A 85 -8.24 -7.42 1.97
N GLU A 86 -8.80 -6.27 1.58
CA GLU A 86 -9.53 -5.39 2.49
C GLU A 86 -10.77 -6.08 3.12
N GLU A 87 -11.56 -6.77 2.31
CA GLU A 87 -12.74 -7.53 2.75
C GLU A 87 -12.35 -8.65 3.69
N THR A 88 -11.27 -9.37 3.36
CA THR A 88 -10.70 -10.43 4.18
C THR A 88 -10.27 -9.89 5.55
N TYR A 89 -9.56 -8.76 5.60
CA TYR A 89 -9.18 -8.12 6.87
C TYR A 89 -10.39 -7.64 7.68
N ALA A 90 -11.38 -7.03 7.04
CA ALA A 90 -12.61 -6.60 7.71
C ALA A 90 -13.39 -7.78 8.32
N GLU A 91 -13.39 -8.93 7.63
CA GLU A 91 -13.98 -10.16 8.14
C GLU A 91 -13.22 -10.73 9.34
N PHE A 92 -11.88 -10.79 9.27
CA PHE A 92 -11.04 -11.15 10.40
C PHE A 92 -11.29 -10.23 11.61
N GLU A 93 -11.34 -8.91 11.41
CA GLU A 93 -11.63 -7.95 12.47
C GLU A 93 -13.00 -8.16 13.11
N ARG A 94 -14.06 -8.39 12.29
CA ARG A 94 -15.40 -8.71 12.80
C ARG A 94 -15.38 -9.96 13.66
N ARG A 95 -14.70 -11.01 13.20
CA ARG A 95 -14.59 -12.30 13.90
C ARG A 95 -13.82 -12.16 15.22
N PHE A 96 -12.73 -11.40 15.24
CA PHE A 96 -12.00 -11.08 16.47
C PHE A 96 -12.85 -10.26 17.46
N ARG A 97 -13.65 -9.31 16.97
CA ARG A 97 -14.56 -8.50 17.81
C ARG A 97 -15.64 -9.37 18.44
N GLN A 98 -16.22 -10.29 17.68
CA GLN A 98 -17.21 -11.26 18.17
C GLN A 98 -16.61 -12.23 19.19
N ALA A 99 -15.43 -12.78 18.92
CA ALA A 99 -14.73 -13.68 19.85
C ALA A 99 -14.43 -13.01 21.20
N ARG A 100 -13.89 -11.77 21.20
CA ARG A 100 -13.67 -11.02 22.44
C ARG A 100 -14.97 -10.69 23.18
N SER A 101 -16.05 -10.38 22.46
CA SER A 101 -17.35 -10.12 23.09
C SER A 101 -18.01 -11.37 23.69
N ALA A 102 -17.72 -12.55 23.15
CA ALA A 102 -18.16 -13.83 23.71
C ALA A 102 -17.34 -14.21 24.96
N GLU A 103 -16.03 -13.92 24.95
CA GLU A 103 -15.12 -14.17 26.08
C GLU A 103 -15.39 -13.23 27.28
N MET A 104 -15.84 -12.00 27.03
CA MET A 104 -16.25 -11.04 28.06
C MET A 104 -17.65 -11.30 28.65
N ARG A 105 -18.35 -12.33 28.16
CA ARG A 105 -19.72 -12.74 28.56
C ARG A 105 -19.76 -13.98 29.48
N GLY A 106 -18.63 -14.40 30.04
CA GLY A 106 -18.60 -15.33 31.20
C GLY A 106 -17.60 -14.82 32.25
N PRO A 107 -17.75 -15.07 33.56
CA PRO A 107 -18.76 -15.78 34.34
C PRO A 107 -19.61 -14.84 35.23
N ALA A 108 -19.97 -13.65 34.75
CA ALA A 108 -20.78 -12.71 35.56
C ALA A 108 -22.27 -13.09 35.67
N GLU A 109 -22.79 -13.95 34.77
CA GLU A 109 -24.20 -14.42 34.83
C GLU A 109 -24.38 -15.77 35.54
N LEU A 110 -23.31 -16.55 35.77
CA LEU A 110 -23.39 -17.85 36.44
C LEU A 110 -23.47 -17.76 37.98
N LEU A 111 -23.30 -16.57 38.57
CA LEU A 111 -23.41 -16.32 40.02
C LEU A 111 -24.83 -15.92 40.48
N ARG A 112 -25.84 -15.88 39.58
CA ARG A 112 -27.24 -15.61 39.93
C ARG A 112 -28.14 -16.85 40.03
N LEU A 113 -27.60 -18.06 39.81
CA LEU A 113 -28.37 -19.31 39.88
C LEU A 113 -28.01 -20.20 41.09
N SER A 114 -27.28 -19.68 42.07
CA SER A 114 -26.91 -20.40 43.31
C SER A 114 -27.64 -19.93 44.57
N PHE A 115 -28.75 -19.19 44.43
CA PHE A 115 -29.65 -18.85 45.53
C PHE A 115 -31.13 -18.95 45.11
N ILE A 116 -31.56 -20.15 44.75
CA ILE A 116 -32.94 -20.64 44.94
C ILE A 116 -32.83 -22.10 45.39
#